data_AF-V9XGP8-F1
#
_entry.id   AF-V9XGP8-F1
#
_cell.length_a   1.000
_cell.length_b   1.000
_cell.length_c   1.000
_cell.angle_alpha   90.00
_cell.angle_beta   90.00
_cell.angle_gamma   90.00
#
_symmetry.space_group_name_H-M   'P 1'
#
loop_
_entity.id
_entity.type
_entity.pdbx_description
1 polymer ?
#
loop_
_entity_poly.entity_id
_entity_poly.type
_entity_poly.pdbx_seq_one_letter_code
_entity_poly.pdbx_strand_id
1 'polypeptide(L)'
;MTTSSLSDRPARVLFLGTPSNAVALDRWTELQERLDLAGIETTTAFEGEVDYAILTEDILDGYCTAVEALILQKLRARGITCASTCAAGPEQILAALAETSADVASVVPISTARGSTYRHAVSSAV
;
A
#
# COMPACT_ATOMS: atom_id res chain seq x y z
N MET A 1 7.26 -26.97 -10.75
CA MET A 1 6.56 -26.28 -9.65
C MET A 1 6.27 -24.89 -10.15
N THR A 2 5.01 -24.61 -10.46
CA THR A 2 4.55 -23.34 -11.03
C THR A 2 4.31 -22.39 -9.87
N THR A 3 5.22 -21.44 -9.66
CA THR A 3 4.94 -20.27 -8.80
C THR A 3 4.03 -19.36 -9.61
N SER A 4 2.72 -19.46 -9.39
CA SER A 4 1.77 -18.46 -9.86
C SER A 4 2.14 -17.14 -9.18
N SER A 5 2.87 -16.28 -9.89
CA SER A 5 3.12 -14.90 -9.45
C SER A 5 1.78 -14.27 -9.11
N LEU A 6 1.59 -13.96 -7.83
CA LEU A 6 0.39 -13.31 -7.34
C LEU A 6 0.30 -11.93 -8.00
N SER A 7 -0.82 -11.71 -8.69
CA SER A 7 -1.28 -10.52 -9.41
C SER A 7 -0.65 -10.21 -10.77
N ASP A 8 -1.21 -10.85 -11.81
CA ASP A 8 -1.23 -10.37 -13.21
C ASP A 8 -2.13 -9.12 -13.39
N ARG A 9 -2.76 -8.64 -12.29
CA ARG A 9 -3.57 -7.42 -12.32
C ARG A 9 -2.67 -6.18 -12.24
N PRO A 10 -2.98 -5.12 -13.01
CA PRO A 10 -2.29 -3.85 -12.85
C PRO A 10 -2.45 -3.34 -11.42
N ALA A 11 -1.41 -2.69 -10.90
CA ALA A 11 -1.48 -2.02 -9.61
C ALA A 11 -2.58 -0.96 -9.64
N ARG A 12 -3.34 -0.84 -8.55
CA ARG A 12 -4.47 0.11 -8.45
C ARG A 12 -4.18 1.17 -7.40
N VAL A 13 -4.21 2.43 -7.82
CA VAL A 13 -3.97 3.60 -6.97
C VAL A 13 -5.27 4.37 -6.77
N LEU A 14 -5.70 4.51 -5.52
CA LEU A 14 -6.85 5.31 -5.14
C LEU A 14 -6.43 6.77 -4.93
N PHE A 15 -7.14 7.68 -5.57
CA PHE A 15 -7.05 9.11 -5.36
C PHE A 15 -8.24 9.56 -4.51
N LEU A 16 -7.96 10.06 -3.31
CA LEU A 16 -9.00 10.46 -2.35
C LEU A 16 -8.84 11.92 -1.94
N GLY A 17 -9.94 12.66 -2.06
CA GLY A 17 -10.04 14.09 -1.77
C GLY A 17 -10.19 14.94 -3.02
N THR A 18 -10.30 16.25 -2.80
CA THR A 18 -10.43 17.25 -3.86
C THR A 18 -9.26 18.23 -3.76
N PRO A 19 -8.46 18.43 -4.82
CA PRO A 19 -7.37 19.39 -4.78
C PRO A 19 -7.93 20.80 -4.52
N SER A 20 -7.39 21.46 -3.50
CA SER A 20 -7.93 22.72 -2.98
C SER A 20 -7.52 23.96 -3.80
N ASN A 21 -6.56 23.84 -4.72
CA ASN A 21 -6.12 24.93 -5.59
C ASN A 21 -5.60 24.42 -6.95
N ALA A 22 -5.40 25.35 -7.90
CA ALA A 22 -4.96 25.04 -9.26
C ALA A 22 -3.60 24.32 -9.32
N VAL A 23 -2.65 24.69 -8.45
CA VAL A 23 -1.32 24.04 -8.41
C VAL A 23 -1.44 22.60 -7.90
N ALA A 24 -2.30 22.35 -6.90
CA ALA A 24 -2.59 21.02 -6.42
C ALA A 24 -3.30 20.17 -7.48
N LEU A 25 -4.23 20.77 -8.24
CA LEU A 25 -4.92 20.11 -9.35
C LEU A 25 -3.94 19.75 -10.48
N ASP A 26 -3.07 20.66 -10.89
CA ASP A 26 -2.08 20.39 -11.94
C ASP A 26 -1.15 19.23 -11.55
N ARG A 27 -0.66 19.21 -10.31
CA ARG A 27 0.17 18.11 -9.78
C ARG A 27 -0.61 16.80 -9.71
N TRP A 28 -1.88 16.87 -9.33
CA TRP A 28 -2.76 15.71 -9.26
C TRP A 28 -2.96 15.09 -10.64
N THR A 29 -3.24 15.91 -11.65
CA THR A 29 -3.39 15.47 -13.04
C THR A 29 -2.08 14.93 -13.62
N GLU A 30 -0.95 15.63 -13.42
CA GLU A 30 0.37 15.15 -13.85
C GLU A 30 0.68 13.78 -13.24
N LEU A 31 0.37 13.59 -11.97
CA LEU A 31 0.58 12.31 -11.29
C LEU A 31 -0.31 11.20 -11.88
N GLN A 32 -1.58 11.49 -12.17
CA GLN A 32 -2.48 10.55 -12.82
C GLN A 32 -1.99 10.14 -14.21
N GLU A 33 -1.58 11.10 -15.03
CA GLU A 33 -1.05 10.85 -16.38
C GLU A 33 0.21 9.98 -16.33
N ARG A 34 1.11 10.25 -15.37
CA ARG A 34 2.34 9.48 -15.23
C ARG A 34 2.09 8.05 -14.75
N LEU A 35 1.11 7.82 -13.88
CA LEU A 35 0.72 6.48 -13.46
C LEU A 35 0.04 5.71 -14.60
N ASP A 36 -0.82 6.38 -15.38
CA ASP A 36 -1.44 5.80 -16.57
C ASP A 36 -0.39 5.37 -17.61
N LEU A 37 0.61 6.22 -17.88
CA LEU A 37 1.75 5.89 -18.74
C LEU A 37 2.58 4.70 -18.23
N ALA A 38 2.60 4.46 -16.91
CA ALA A 38 3.25 3.31 -16.30
C ALA A 38 2.38 2.03 -16.29
N GLY A 39 1.15 2.10 -16.84
CA GLY A 39 0.20 0.98 -16.85
C GLY A 39 -0.47 0.73 -15.50
N ILE A 40 -0.51 1.74 -14.64
CA ILE A 40 -1.13 1.67 -13.31
C ILE A 40 -2.53 2.25 -13.39
N GLU A 41 -3.50 1.49 -12.91
CA GLU A 41 -4.89 1.94 -12.86
C GLU A 41 -5.07 2.99 -11.75
N THR A 42 -5.62 4.14 -12.11
CA THR A 42 -6.00 5.17 -11.15
C THR A 42 -7.52 5.15 -10.95
N THR A 43 -7.98 5.27 -9.71
CA THR A 43 -9.41 5.35 -9.39
C THR A 43 -9.68 6.40 -8.33
N THR A 44 -10.86 7.01 -8.38
CA THR A 44 -11.34 7.94 -7.35
C THR A 44 -12.39 7.32 -6.43
N ALA A 45 -12.86 6.11 -6.76
CA ALA A 45 -13.84 5.37 -6.00
C ALA A 45 -13.18 4.20 -5.29
N PHE A 46 -13.43 4.06 -3.98
CA PHE A 46 -12.94 2.92 -3.22
C PHE A 46 -13.82 1.69 -3.45
N GLU A 47 -13.66 1.08 -4.63
CA GLU A 47 -14.37 -0.12 -5.06
C GLU A 47 -13.35 -1.23 -5.38
N GLY A 48 -13.20 -2.16 -4.44
CA GLY A 48 -12.38 -3.37 -4.59
C GLY A 48 -11.01 -3.33 -3.90
N GLU A 49 -10.03 -3.95 -4.55
CA GLU A 49 -8.63 -3.99 -4.12
C GLU A 49 -7.89 -2.74 -4.60
N VAL A 50 -7.18 -2.10 -3.68
CA VAL A 50 -6.37 -0.90 -3.88
C VAL A 50 -5.03 -1.19 -3.21
N ASP A 51 -3.95 -0.97 -3.93
CA ASP A 51 -2.59 -1.29 -3.47
C ASP A 51 -1.92 -0.04 -2.86
N TYR A 52 -2.34 1.15 -3.29
CA TYR A 52 -1.80 2.42 -2.80
C TYR A 52 -2.88 3.51 -2.78
N ALA A 53 -2.80 4.45 -1.84
CA ALA A 53 -3.71 5.59 -1.78
C ALA A 53 -2.95 6.92 -1.78
N ILE A 54 -3.39 7.83 -2.64
CA ILE A 54 -2.96 9.22 -2.69
C ILE A 54 -4.06 10.08 -2.08
N LEU A 55 -3.66 10.90 -1.11
CA LEU A 55 -4.52 11.77 -0.34
C LEU A 55 -4.15 13.23 -0.61
N THR A 56 -5.18 14.07 -0.71
CA THR A 56 -4.98 15.52 -0.62
C THR A 56 -4.50 15.93 0.77
N GLU A 57 -3.77 17.06 0.84
CA GLU A 57 -3.31 17.63 2.11
C GLU A 57 -4.48 17.90 3.06
N ASP A 58 -5.59 18.43 2.54
CA ASP A 58 -6.81 18.71 3.29
C ASP A 58 -7.28 17.46 4.09
N ILE A 59 -7.27 16.29 3.46
CA ILE A 59 -7.65 15.05 4.12
C ILE A 59 -6.64 14.64 5.21
N LEU A 60 -5.34 14.84 4.96
CA LEU A 60 -4.29 14.55 5.94
C LEU A 60 -4.36 15.51 7.14
N ASP A 61 -4.76 16.76 6.89
CA ASP A 61 -5.02 17.79 7.90
C ASP A 61 -6.36 17.59 8.63
N GLY A 62 -7.14 16.58 8.23
CA GLY A 62 -8.40 16.21 8.87
C GLY A 62 -9.64 16.91 8.30
N TYR A 63 -9.49 17.75 7.28
CA TYR A 63 -10.59 18.29 6.48
C TYR A 63 -11.11 17.22 5.52
N CYS A 64 -11.79 16.24 6.08
CA CYS A 64 -12.40 15.14 5.35
C CYS A 64 -13.89 15.05 5.64
N THR A 65 -14.64 14.65 4.63
CA THR A 65 -16.03 14.24 4.77
C THR A 65 -16.12 12.92 5.55
N ALA A 66 -17.29 12.61 6.10
CA ALA A 66 -17.51 11.33 6.79
C ALA A 66 -17.22 10.11 5.89
N VAL A 67 -17.44 10.24 4.58
CA VAL A 67 -17.15 9.19 3.59
C VAL A 67 -15.64 9.01 3.42
N GLU A 68 -14.89 10.09 3.26
CA GLU A 68 -13.42 10.04 3.12
C GLU A 68 -12.75 9.51 4.40
N ALA A 69 -13.22 9.94 5.57
CA ALA A 69 -12.76 9.43 6.86
C ALA A 69 -12.96 7.91 6.98
N LEU A 70 -14.12 7.41 6.51
CA LEU A 70 -14.41 5.97 6.48
C LEU A 70 -13.49 5.23 5.51
N ILE A 71 -13.21 5.79 4.34
CA ILE A 71 -12.28 5.20 3.36
C ILE A 71 -10.87 5.14 3.96
N LEU A 72 -10.38 6.23 4.57
CA LEU A 72 -9.11 6.25 5.29
C LEU A 72 -9.02 5.17 6.38
N GLN A 73 -10.09 4.99 7.14
CA GLN A 73 -10.13 3.94 8.16
C GLN A 73 -10.03 2.55 7.54
N LYS A 74 -10.71 2.31 6.41
CA LYS A 74 -10.64 1.03 5.66
C LYS A 74 -9.24 0.79 5.08
N LEU A 75 -8.60 1.83 4.52
CA LEU A 75 -7.24 1.74 4.00
C LEU A 75 -6.26 1.33 5.10
N ARG A 76 -6.32 2.01 6.26
CA ARG A 76 -5.50 1.67 7.43
C ARG A 76 -5.77 0.26 7.96
N ALA A 77 -7.03 -0.16 8.05
CA ALA A 77 -7.39 -1.51 8.48
C ALA A 77 -6.84 -2.60 7.54
N ARG A 78 -6.61 -2.28 6.27
CA ARG A 78 -6.02 -3.18 5.26
C ARG A 78 -4.49 -3.07 5.16
N GLY A 79 -3.85 -2.18 5.91
CA GLY A 79 -2.42 -1.93 5.83
C GLY A 79 -1.97 -1.26 4.52
N ILE A 80 -2.88 -0.57 3.83
CA ILE A 80 -2.58 0.08 2.55
C ILE A 80 -1.75 1.35 2.80
N THR A 81 -0.65 1.49 2.08
CA THR A 81 0.21 2.67 2.14
C THR A 81 -0.52 3.89 1.60
N CYS A 82 -0.53 4.95 2.40
CA CYS A 82 -1.18 6.21 2.08
C CYS A 82 -0.11 7.31 1.99
N ALA A 83 -0.13 8.11 0.92
CA ALA A 83 0.78 9.23 0.78
C ALA A 83 0.08 10.51 0.31
N SER A 84 0.73 11.63 0.59
CA SER A 84 0.33 12.96 0.16
C SER A 84 0.64 13.17 -1.32
N THR A 85 -0.24 13.85 -2.07
CA THR A 85 0.05 14.32 -3.44
C THR A 85 1.25 15.27 -3.49
N CYS A 86 1.48 16.04 -2.44
CA CYS A 86 2.57 17.01 -2.35
C CYS A 86 3.91 16.37 -1.96
N ALA A 87 3.89 15.31 -1.15
CA ALA A 87 5.11 14.63 -0.69
C ALA A 87 5.55 13.51 -1.64
N ALA A 88 4.60 12.80 -2.26
CA ALA A 88 4.88 11.69 -3.14
C ALA A 88 4.99 12.16 -4.58
N GLY A 89 6.22 12.21 -5.08
CA GLY A 89 6.45 12.29 -6.52
C GLY A 89 6.08 10.96 -7.19
N PRO A 90 5.72 10.98 -8.49
CA PRO A 90 5.39 9.77 -9.27
C PRO A 90 6.44 8.66 -9.17
N GLU A 91 7.73 9.01 -9.20
CA GLU A 91 8.84 8.06 -9.02
C GLU A 91 8.81 7.34 -7.66
N GLN A 92 8.43 8.04 -6.59
CA GLN A 92 8.35 7.47 -5.25
C GLN A 92 7.18 6.49 -5.14
N ILE A 93 6.06 6.79 -5.80
CA ILE A 93 4.91 5.89 -5.85
C ILE A 93 5.26 4.64 -6.66
N LEU A 94 5.92 4.80 -7.80
CA LEU A 94 6.40 3.69 -8.62
C LEU A 94 7.39 2.80 -7.84
N ALA A 95 8.33 3.41 -7.10
CA ALA A 95 9.25 2.67 -6.24
C ALA A 95 8.51 1.92 -5.12
N ALA A 96 7.58 2.57 -4.43
CA ALA A 96 6.79 1.94 -3.36
C ALA A 96 5.91 0.78 -3.88
N LEU A 97 5.36 0.91 -5.09
CA LEU A 97 4.62 -0.16 -5.75
C LEU A 97 5.54 -1.33 -6.16
N ALA A 98 6.74 -1.04 -6.65
CA ALA A 98 7.73 -2.07 -6.97
C ALA A 98 8.20 -2.83 -5.72
N GLU A 99 8.42 -2.13 -4.60
CA GLU A 99 8.77 -2.74 -3.30
C GLU A 99 7.63 -3.60 -2.74
N THR A 100 6.39 -3.15 -2.86
CA THR A 100 5.20 -3.93 -2.41
C THR A 100 5.03 -5.22 -3.22
N SER A 101 5.33 -5.20 -4.51
CA SER A 101 5.37 -6.40 -5.36
C SER A 101 6.50 -7.37 -4.95
N ALA A 102 7.65 -6.84 -4.56
CA ALA A 102 8.78 -7.65 -4.10
C ALA A 102 8.55 -8.28 -2.71
N ASP A 103 7.83 -7.59 -1.81
CA ASP A 103 7.52 -8.10 -0.46
C ASP A 103 6.57 -9.31 -0.50
N VAL A 104 5.56 -9.30 -1.38
CA VAL A 104 4.68 -10.47 -1.61
C VAL A 104 5.45 -11.66 -2.19
N ALA A 105 6.44 -11.41 -3.06
CA ALA A 105 7.31 -12.46 -3.59
C ALA A 105 8.30 -13.00 -2.53
N SER A 106 8.57 -12.24 -1.47
CA SER A 106 9.48 -12.55 -0.37
C SER A 106 8.81 -13.25 0.82
N VAL A 107 7.50 -13.55 0.75
CA VAL A 107 6.84 -14.43 1.74
C VAL A 107 7.33 -15.86 1.53
N VAL A 108 8.56 -16.13 1.99
CA VAL A 108 9.09 -17.46 2.23
C VAL A 108 8.12 -18.15 3.20
N PRO A 109 7.68 -19.40 2.93
CA PRO A 109 6.83 -20.09 3.88
C PRO A 109 7.58 -20.19 5.19
N ILE A 110 6.96 -19.71 6.27
CA ILE A 110 7.37 -19.96 7.65
C ILE A 110 7.55 -21.48 7.74
N SER A 111 8.80 -21.91 7.67
CA SER A 111 9.13 -23.32 7.79
C SER A 111 8.72 -23.72 9.18
N THR A 112 7.75 -24.63 9.24
CA THR A 112 7.36 -25.40 10.40
C THR A 112 8.58 -26.17 10.89
N ALA A 113 9.41 -25.51 11.70
CA ALA A 113 10.46 -26.16 12.44
C ALA A 113 9.80 -27.03 13.51
N ARG A 114 9.64 -28.30 13.14
CA ARG A 114 9.33 -29.46 13.98
C ARG A 114 10.04 -29.39 15.32
N GLY A 115 9.33 -29.91 16.32
CA GLY A 115 9.68 -29.83 17.72
C GLY A 115 11.04 -30.42 18.09
N SER A 116 11.53 -29.92 19.22
CA SER A 116 12.53 -30.60 20.03
C SER A 116 11.98 -30.70 21.45
N THR A 117 11.45 -31.87 21.79
CA THR A 117 11.14 -32.26 23.16
C THR A 117 12.45 -32.39 23.93
N TYR A 118 12.74 -31.46 24.84
CA TYR A 118 13.82 -31.64 25.80
C TYR A 118 13.36 -32.60 26.91
N ARG A 119 13.78 -33.87 26.79
CA ARG A 119 13.86 -34.82 27.91
C ARG A 119 15.16 -34.57 28.68
N HIS A 120 15.02 -34.50 30.01
CA HIS A 120 15.94 -34.93 31.07
C HIS A 120 17.47 -34.78 30.89
N ALA A 121 18.15 -34.19 31.89
CA ALA A 121 18.81 -34.97 32.95
C ALA A 121 19.44 -34.08 34.03
N VAL A 122 19.56 -34.70 35.20
CA VAL A 122 20.09 -34.25 36.49
C VAL A 122 21.62 -34.09 36.47
N SER A 123 22.18 -33.12 37.21
CA SER A 123 23.36 -33.36 38.06
C SER A 123 23.66 -32.23 39.04
N SER A 124 24.03 -32.70 40.23
CA SER A 124 24.36 -32.02 41.48
C SER A 124 25.83 -31.56 41.53
N ALA A 125 26.10 -30.50 42.30
CA ALA A 125 27.34 -30.07 43.01
C ALA A 125 27.32 -28.53 43.05
N VAL A 126 27.39 -27.84 44.19
CA VAL A 126 28.29 -27.93 45.36
C VAL A 126 27.54 -27.53 46.63
#